data_AF-A0A2M6WB33-F1
#
_entry.id   AF-A0A2M6WB33-F1
#
_cell.length_a   1.000
_cell.length_b   1.000
_cell.length_c   1.000
_cell.angle_alpha   90.00
_cell.angle_beta   90.00
_cell.angle_gamma   90.00
#
_symmetry.space_group_name_H-M   'P 1'
#
loop_
_entity.id
_entity.type
_entity.pdbx_description
1 polymer ?
#
loop_
_entity_poly.entity_id
_entity_poly.type
_entity_poly.pdbx_seq_one_letter_code
_entity_poly.pdbx_strand_id
1 'polypeptide(L)'
;MWKNPGDVWGDIKQLTYKSKELIDRNFLHTIQKPIKLLERIIKASSNIGDLVLDPFAGTGTGLYVCQKLKRNFIGIEIDPKLIAVVKKRLKDNLNQPIEDIKNIEKIAKWRQNIKSLQTLPLWDSQRKSFNATNQL
;
A
#
# COMPACT_ATOMS: atom_id res chain seq x y z
N MET A 1 12.08 25.59 10.03
CA MET A 1 13.15 24.60 9.79
C MET A 1 12.55 23.22 9.84
N TRP A 2 12.73 22.38 8.82
CA TRP A 2 12.25 20.99 8.82
C TRP A 2 13.07 20.18 9.84
N LYS A 3 12.41 19.40 10.70
CA LYS A 3 13.07 18.48 11.64
C LYS A 3 12.85 17.05 11.17
N ASN A 4 13.91 16.25 11.15
CA ASN A 4 13.79 14.81 10.94
C ASN A 4 12.91 14.20 12.04
N PRO A 5 11.86 13.44 11.72
CA PRO A 5 11.00 12.79 12.71
C PRO A 5 11.70 11.71 13.55
N GLY A 6 12.87 11.23 13.14
CA GLY A 6 13.58 10.12 13.79
C GLY A 6 12.82 8.80 13.70
N ASP A 7 13.26 7.81 14.48
CA ASP A 7 12.75 6.43 14.41
C ASP A 7 11.73 6.09 15.51
N VAL A 8 11.47 7.02 16.44
CA VAL A 8 10.49 6.88 17.53
C VAL A 8 9.38 7.91 17.36
N TRP A 9 8.17 7.44 17.03
CA TRP A 9 7.04 8.32 16.69
C TRP A 9 6.00 8.40 17.81
N GLY A 10 6.25 9.25 18.81
CA GLY A 10 5.30 9.48 19.92
C GLY A 10 4.03 10.26 19.53
N ASP A 11 4.00 10.88 18.34
CA ASP A 11 2.87 11.71 17.88
C ASP A 11 1.77 10.92 17.16
N ILE A 12 1.95 9.61 17.00
CA ILE A 12 1.01 8.69 16.35
C ILE A 12 0.49 7.73 17.43
N LYS A 13 -0.79 7.88 17.77
CA LYS A 13 -1.44 7.05 18.80
C LYS A 13 -2.14 5.86 18.17
N GLN A 14 -2.24 4.78 18.92
CA GLN A 14 -3.07 3.64 18.56
C GLN A 14 -4.55 4.05 18.52
N LEU A 15 -5.35 3.30 17.76
CA LEU A 15 -6.79 3.54 17.69
C LEU A 15 -7.45 3.30 19.04
N THR A 16 -8.48 4.10 19.32
CA THR A 16 -9.38 3.95 20.48
C THR A 16 -10.80 3.78 19.97
N TYR A 17 -11.75 3.36 20.81
CA TYR A 17 -13.16 3.27 20.43
C TYR A 17 -13.78 4.62 20.01
N LYS A 18 -13.13 5.74 20.35
CA LYS A 18 -13.50 7.11 19.95
C LYS A 18 -12.85 7.56 18.65
N SER A 19 -11.94 6.77 18.09
CA SER A 19 -11.24 7.12 16.85
C SER A 19 -12.22 7.12 15.69
N LYS A 20 -12.42 8.29 15.06
CA LYS A 20 -13.34 8.45 13.91
C LYS A 20 -12.98 7.58 12.71
N GLU A 21 -11.70 7.23 12.57
CA GLU A 21 -11.21 6.37 11.48
C GLU A 21 -11.45 4.88 11.71
N LEU A 22 -11.85 4.45 12.92
CA LEU A 22 -12.13 3.06 13.26
C LEU A 22 -13.34 2.56 12.48
N ILE A 23 -13.18 1.49 11.71
CA ILE A 23 -14.26 0.93 10.88
C ILE A 23 -15.28 0.17 11.74
N ASP A 24 -14.77 -0.66 12.66
CA ASP A 24 -15.56 -1.55 13.50
C ASP A 24 -14.84 -1.74 14.84
N ARG A 25 -15.60 -1.88 15.93
CA ARG A 25 -15.04 -2.11 17.28
C ARG A 25 -14.25 -3.41 17.36
N ASN A 26 -14.60 -4.42 16.56
CA ASN A 26 -13.89 -5.69 16.49
C ASN A 26 -12.45 -5.56 15.98
N PHE A 27 -12.10 -4.43 15.32
CA PHE A 27 -10.76 -4.20 14.78
C PHE A 27 -9.85 -3.35 15.68
N LEU A 28 -10.38 -2.85 16.81
CA LEU A 28 -9.75 -1.84 17.66
C LEU A 28 -8.37 -2.25 18.20
N HIS A 29 -8.18 -3.53 18.49
CA HIS A 29 -6.99 -4.04 19.19
C HIS A 29 -6.12 -5.00 18.38
N THR A 30 -6.46 -5.25 17.12
CA THR A 30 -5.87 -6.38 16.40
C THR A 30 -5.45 -6.06 14.97
N ILE A 31 -6.29 -5.37 14.18
CA ILE A 31 -6.11 -5.40 12.72
C ILE A 31 -6.01 -4.00 12.10
N GLN A 32 -6.67 -2.97 12.65
CA GLN A 32 -6.67 -1.66 12.00
C GLN A 32 -5.49 -0.77 12.47
N LYS A 33 -4.61 -0.43 11.53
CA LYS A 33 -3.51 0.52 11.73
C LYS A 33 -4.05 1.97 11.67
N PRO A 34 -3.47 2.94 12.41
CA PRO A 34 -3.85 4.36 12.26
C PRO A 34 -3.48 4.91 10.87
N ILE A 35 -4.34 5.75 10.27
CA ILE A 35 -4.08 6.39 8.96
C ILE A 35 -2.79 7.21 8.99
N LYS A 36 -2.57 7.98 10.07
CA LYS A 36 -1.40 8.86 10.20
C LYS A 36 -0.08 8.09 10.14
N LEU A 37 -0.07 6.84 10.63
CA LEU A 37 1.09 5.95 10.53
C LEU A 37 1.42 5.64 9.07
N LEU A 38 0.42 5.18 8.32
CA LEU A 38 0.65 4.76 6.94
C LEU A 38 0.85 5.95 6.01
N GLU A 39 0.24 7.10 6.28
CA GLU A 39 0.53 8.34 5.55
C GLU A 39 2.00 8.74 5.66
N ARG A 40 2.60 8.63 6.86
CA ARG A 40 4.02 8.94 7.05
C ARG A 40 4.92 7.97 6.29
N ILE A 41 4.67 6.67 6.44
CA ILE A 41 5.46 5.62 5.76
C ILE A 41 5.36 5.77 4.24
N ILE A 42 4.15 5.86 3.69
CA ILE A 42 3.94 5.93 2.23
C ILE A 42 4.55 7.21 1.64
N LYS A 43 4.43 8.37 2.33
CA LYS A 43 5.06 9.61 1.86
C LYS A 43 6.59 9.54 1.88
N ALA A 44 7.17 8.84 2.86
CA ALA A 44 8.62 8.71 2.98
C ALA A 44 9.20 7.71 1.97
N SER A 45 8.41 6.71 1.55
CA SER A 45 8.89 5.57 0.75
C SER A 45 8.36 5.51 -0.68
N SER A 46 7.58 6.50 -1.14
CA SER A 46 7.02 6.51 -2.50
C SER A 46 6.70 7.92 -2.99
N ASN A 47 6.61 8.08 -4.30
CA ASN A 47 6.12 9.26 -5.01
C ASN A 47 4.67 9.07 -5.50
N ILE A 48 4.07 10.15 -5.99
CA ILE A 48 2.76 10.09 -6.67
C ILE A 48 2.90 9.18 -7.90
N GLY A 49 1.95 8.28 -8.11
CA GLY A 49 1.94 7.33 -9.22
C GLY A 49 2.74 6.03 -8.98
N ASP A 50 3.59 5.98 -7.95
CA ASP A 50 4.31 4.74 -7.61
C ASP A 50 3.35 3.63 -7.19
N LEU A 51 3.79 2.39 -7.38
CA LEU A 51 3.06 1.19 -6.99
C LEU A 51 3.48 0.72 -5.58
N VAL A 52 2.53 0.63 -4.66
CA VAL A 52 2.72 0.12 -3.30
C VAL A 52 2.11 -1.27 -3.16
N LEU A 53 2.88 -2.22 -2.65
CA LEU A 53 2.41 -3.58 -2.34
C LEU A 53 2.17 -3.74 -0.84
N ASP A 54 0.95 -4.14 -0.46
CA ASP A 54 0.61 -4.57 0.89
C ASP A 54 0.12 -6.03 0.86
N PRO A 55 0.98 -7.01 1.18
CA PRO A 55 0.61 -8.43 1.13
C PRO A 55 -0.28 -8.88 2.31
N PHE A 56 -0.50 -7.99 3.29
CA PHE A 56 -1.30 -8.26 4.50
C PHE A 56 -2.24 -7.07 4.76
N ALA A 57 -3.09 -6.80 3.76
CA ALA A 57 -3.86 -5.56 3.69
C ALA A 57 -4.83 -5.39 4.86
N GLY A 58 -5.33 -6.49 5.45
CA GLY A 58 -6.23 -6.46 6.61
C GLY A 58 -7.48 -5.62 6.31
N THR A 59 -7.72 -4.61 7.14
CA THR A 59 -8.83 -3.66 6.93
C THR A 59 -8.62 -2.67 5.77
N GLY A 60 -7.50 -2.75 5.06
CA GLY A 60 -7.20 -1.93 3.89
C GLY A 60 -6.74 -0.51 4.19
N THR A 61 -6.27 -0.22 5.41
CA THR A 61 -5.84 1.15 5.76
C THR A 61 -4.71 1.64 4.85
N GLY A 62 -3.75 0.77 4.50
CA GLY A 62 -2.64 1.12 3.61
C GLY A 62 -3.13 1.47 2.20
N LEU A 63 -4.03 0.66 1.66
CA LEU A 63 -4.63 0.85 0.34
C LEU A 63 -5.45 2.15 0.30
N TYR A 64 -6.23 2.41 1.34
CA TYR A 64 -6.97 3.66 1.50
C TYR A 64 -6.03 4.88 1.47
N VAL A 65 -4.90 4.81 2.19
CA VAL A 65 -3.91 5.89 2.18
C VAL A 65 -3.24 6.03 0.82
N CYS A 66 -2.90 4.92 0.15
CA CYS A 66 -2.35 4.95 -1.20
C CYS A 66 -3.30 5.68 -2.16
N GLN A 67 -4.60 5.32 -2.14
CA GLN A 67 -5.64 5.97 -2.94
C GLN A 67 -5.69 7.49 -2.66
N LYS A 68 -5.76 7.89 -1.38
CA LYS A 68 -5.79 9.30 -0.96
C LYS A 68 -4.55 10.08 -1.40
N LEU A 69 -3.37 9.44 -1.37
CA LEU A 69 -2.10 10.02 -1.76
C LEU A 69 -1.78 9.86 -3.25
N LYS A 70 -2.72 9.36 -4.07
CA LYS A 70 -2.53 9.13 -5.51
C LYS A 70 -1.35 8.18 -5.82
N ARG A 71 -1.22 7.11 -5.04
CA ARG A 71 -0.35 5.95 -5.35
C ARG A 71 -1.18 4.84 -5.95
N ASN A 72 -0.60 4.11 -6.88
CA ASN A 72 -1.13 2.82 -7.30
C ASN A 72 -0.88 1.80 -6.18
N PHE A 73 -1.71 0.77 -6.08
CA PHE A 73 -1.52 -0.23 -5.03
C PHE A 73 -1.96 -1.63 -5.45
N ILE A 74 -1.33 -2.63 -4.84
CA ILE A 74 -1.80 -4.02 -4.82
C ILE A 74 -1.95 -4.40 -3.36
N GLY A 75 -3.17 -4.81 -2.99
CA GLY A 75 -3.47 -5.34 -1.67
C GLY A 75 -3.82 -6.82 -1.75
N ILE A 76 -3.25 -7.63 -0.87
CA ILE A 76 -3.58 -9.06 -0.74
C ILE A 76 -4.18 -9.27 0.64
N GLU A 77 -5.31 -9.98 0.67
CA GLU A 77 -5.99 -10.38 1.89
C GLU A 77 -6.66 -11.74 1.64
N ILE A 78 -6.58 -12.63 2.62
CA ILE A 78 -7.11 -13.99 2.53
C ILE A 78 -8.52 -14.09 3.12
N ASP A 79 -8.84 -13.28 4.15
CA ASP A 79 -10.15 -13.32 4.79
C ASP A 79 -11.21 -12.62 3.92
N PRO A 80 -12.22 -13.35 3.40
CA PRO A 80 -13.29 -12.76 2.59
C PRO A 80 -14.06 -11.64 3.29
N LYS A 81 -14.16 -11.67 4.62
CA LYS A 81 -14.83 -10.61 5.40
C LYS A 81 -14.04 -9.32 5.34
N LEU A 82 -12.71 -9.40 5.49
CA LEU A 82 -11.83 -8.23 5.39
C LEU A 82 -11.77 -7.71 3.95
N ILE A 83 -11.77 -8.58 2.95
CA ILE A 83 -11.90 -8.18 1.54
C ILE A 83 -13.18 -7.34 1.32
N ALA A 84 -14.32 -7.74 1.90
CA ALA A 84 -15.56 -6.98 1.78
C ALA A 84 -15.46 -5.60 2.47
N VAL A 85 -14.81 -5.54 3.64
CA VAL A 85 -14.53 -4.28 4.36
C VAL A 85 -13.66 -3.35 3.51
N VAL A 86 -12.57 -3.87 2.93
CA VAL A 86 -11.64 -3.10 2.07
C VAL A 86 -12.38 -2.54 0.87
N LYS A 87 -13.19 -3.34 0.17
CA LYS A 87 -13.95 -2.88 -1.01
C LYS A 87 -14.91 -1.76 -0.67
N LYS A 88 -15.66 -1.90 0.43
CA LYS A 88 -16.54 -0.83 0.90
C LYS A 88 -15.74 0.44 1.16
N ARG A 89 -14.65 0.33 1.92
CA ARG A 89 -13.78 1.45 2.30
C ARG A 89 -13.20 2.18 1.08
N LEU A 90 -12.76 1.46 0.04
CA LEU A 90 -12.16 2.06 -1.16
C LEU A 90 -13.20 2.63 -2.14
N LYS A 91 -14.40 2.04 -2.22
CA LYS A 91 -15.49 2.53 -3.07
C LYS A 91 -15.96 3.92 -2.64
N ASP A 92 -16.03 4.16 -1.34
CA ASP A 92 -16.52 5.43 -0.78
C ASP A 92 -15.55 6.60 -1.00
N ASN A 93 -14.28 6.33 -1.38
CA ASN A 93 -13.21 7.34 -1.31
C ASN A 93 -12.70 7.91 -2.62
N LEU A 94 -13.07 7.41 -3.80
CA LEU A 94 -12.92 8.02 -5.14
C LEU A 94 -13.41 7.02 -6.21
N ASN A 95 -14.01 7.51 -7.30
CA ASN A 95 -14.58 6.73 -8.43
C ASN A 95 -13.55 5.99 -9.30
N GLN A 96 -12.47 5.45 -8.73
CA GLN A 96 -11.53 4.64 -9.50
C GLN A 96 -11.94 3.16 -9.49
N PRO A 97 -11.93 2.49 -10.66
CA PRO A 97 -12.24 1.08 -10.73
C PRO A 97 -11.18 0.28 -9.97
N ILE A 98 -11.64 -0.51 -9.00
CA ILE A 98 -10.81 -1.46 -8.28
C ILE A 98 -10.97 -2.80 -9.00
N GLU A 99 -9.89 -3.32 -9.56
CA GLU A 99 -9.91 -4.65 -10.15
C GLU A 99 -9.70 -5.72 -9.08
N ASP A 100 -10.73 -6.53 -8.86
CA ASP A 100 -10.63 -7.78 -8.12
C ASP A 100 -9.90 -8.83 -8.98
N ILE A 101 -8.62 -9.04 -8.70
CA ILE A 101 -7.87 -10.12 -9.35
C ILE A 101 -8.10 -11.42 -8.58
N LYS A 102 -9.24 -12.07 -8.80
CA LYS A 102 -9.58 -13.36 -8.18
C LYS A 102 -8.94 -14.57 -8.87
N ASN A 103 -8.51 -14.43 -10.11
CA ASN A 103 -8.00 -15.54 -10.91
C ASN A 103 -6.47 -15.44 -11.06
N ILE A 104 -5.75 -16.42 -10.49
CA ILE A 104 -4.29 -16.53 -10.54
C ILE A 104 -3.78 -16.61 -11.99
N GLU A 105 -4.58 -17.12 -12.92
CA GLU A 105 -4.25 -17.16 -14.35
C GLU A 105 -4.08 -15.75 -14.95
N LYS A 106 -4.84 -14.77 -14.47
CA LYS A 106 -4.70 -13.36 -14.88
C LYS A 106 -3.40 -12.76 -14.34
N ILE A 107 -2.99 -13.15 -13.14
CA ILE A 107 -1.69 -12.80 -12.52
C ILE A 107 -0.53 -13.45 -13.30
N ALA A 108 -0.69 -14.70 -13.74
CA ALA A 108 0.30 -15.41 -14.56
C ALA A 108 0.52 -14.73 -15.92
N LYS A 109 -0.55 -14.18 -16.52
CA LYS A 109 -0.46 -13.35 -17.73
C LYS A 109 0.27 -12.03 -17.48
N TRP A 110 0.06 -11.40 -16.31
CA TRP A 110 0.85 -10.24 -15.86
C TRP A 110 2.34 -10.58 -15.68
N ARG A 111 2.69 -11.77 -15.17
CA ARG A 111 4.07 -12.27 -15.10
C ARG A 111 4.73 -12.40 -16.47
N GLN A 112 4.01 -12.89 -17.47
CA GLN A 112 4.50 -12.96 -18.85
C GLN A 112 4.76 -11.55 -19.41
N ASN A 113 3.85 -10.61 -19.14
CA ASN A 113 4.02 -9.20 -19.51
C ASN A 113 5.16 -8.50 -18.74
N ILE A 114 5.42 -8.85 -17.49
CA ILE A 114 6.57 -8.32 -16.73
C ILE A 114 7.89 -8.83 -17.32
N LYS A 115 7.97 -10.10 -17.75
CA LYS A 115 9.18 -10.63 -18.41
C LYS A 115 9.49 -9.92 -19.72
N SER A 116 8.48 -9.52 -20.50
CA SER A 116 8.68 -8.71 -21.72
C SER A 116 8.97 -7.23 -21.41
N LEU A 117 8.62 -6.73 -20.23
CA LEU A 117 9.01 -5.39 -19.76
C LEU A 117 10.43 -5.36 -19.17
N GLN A 118 10.94 -6.49 -18.66
CA GLN A 118 12.33 -6.64 -18.20
C GLN A 118 13.35 -6.53 -19.33
N THR A 119 12.93 -6.63 -20.60
CA THR A 119 13.79 -6.44 -21.78
C THR A 119 13.77 -5.00 -22.31
N LEU A 120 13.11 -4.05 -21.63
CA LEU A 120 13.14 -2.64 -22.03
C LEU A 120 14.49 -2.00 -21.61
N PRO A 121 15.16 -1.24 -22.51
CA PRO A 121 16.50 -0.70 -22.29
C PRO A 121 16.63 0.25 -21.09
N LEU A 122 15.50 0.78 -20.58
CA LEU A 122 15.44 1.60 -19.36
C LEU A 122 15.69 0.80 -18.07
N TRP A 123 15.24 -0.46 -18.00
CA TRP A 123 15.35 -1.29 -16.80
C TRP A 123 16.79 -1.75 -16.54
N ASP A 124 17.57 -1.95 -17.59
CA ASP A 124 19.00 -2.32 -17.50
C ASP A 124 19.89 -1.16 -17.01
N SER A 125 19.57 0.08 -17.36
CA SER A 125 20.32 1.26 -16.89
C SER A 125 20.12 1.52 -15.39
N GLN A 126 18.90 1.29 -14.88
CA GLN A 126 18.60 1.42 -13.45
C GLN A 126 19.23 0.28 -12.61
N ARG A 127 19.34 -0.94 -13.17
CA ARG A 127 20.03 -2.06 -12.51
C ARG A 127 21.55 -1.90 -12.45
N LYS A 128 22.15 -1.40 -13.53
CA LYS A 128 23.60 -1.12 -13.57
C LYS A 128 24.00 -0.04 -12.57
N SER A 129 23.20 1.02 -12.44
CA SER A 129 23.44 2.07 -11.44
C SER A 129 23.29 1.56 -10.00
N PHE A 130 22.28 0.73 -9.71
CA PHE A 130 22.08 0.14 -8.38
C PHE A 130 23.22 -0.83 -7.98
N ASN A 131 23.68 -1.67 -8.89
CA ASN A 131 24.79 -2.62 -8.64
C ASN A 131 26.16 -1.94 -8.56
N ALA A 132 26.36 -0.81 -9.24
CA ALA A 132 27.61 -0.04 -9.16
C ALA A 132 27.80 0.64 -7.79
N THR A 133 26.72 1.02 -7.11
CA THR A 133 26.78 1.61 -5.76
C THR A 133 27.05 0.61 -4.63
N ASN A 134 26.97 -0.69 -4.88
CA ASN A 134 27.18 -1.75 -3.87
C ASN A 134 28.54 -2.47 -4.01
N GLN A 135 29.51 -1.87 -4.71
CA GLN A 135 30.89 -2.37 -4.84
C GLN A 135 31.93 -1.49 -4.10
N LEU A 136 31.52 -0.74 -3.07
CA LEU A 136 32.42 -0.04 -2.15
C LEU A 136 32.31 -0.63 -0.75
#